data_AF-A0A521LTH1-F1
#
_entry.id   AF-A0A521LTH1-F1
#
_cell.length_a   1.000
_cell.length_b   1.000
_cell.length_c   1.000
_cell.angle_alpha   90.00
_cell.angle_beta   90.00
_cell.angle_gamma   90.00
#
_symmetry.space_group_name_H-M   'P 1'
#
loop_
_entity.id
_entity.type
_entity.pdbx_description
1 polymer ?
#
loop_
_entity_poly.entity_id
_entity_poly.type
_entity_poly.pdbx_seq_one_letter_code
_entity_poly.pdbx_strand_id
1 'polypeptide(L)'
;MVTDQGAAFLSLRFRRAIIDLEADAEAPPAGLPALRGRIERFFRTAGTQALCPFTGRTFESIAAKGDYDPVARVSLTLLELCDVITRWVLDIYHNTPHAGLKGETPANCWKRLVKAYGVIPAPDRHRRRAVFGVKANRCLTPKGVRMLGLHYNSRELQEFRRRNGDVTLEVRLNHMDLGHVGSPPKHGLNKTGSE
;
A
#
# COMPACT_ATOMS: atom_id res chain seq x y z
N MET A 1 11.85 -0.17 -3.57
CA MET A 1 10.52 0.03 -4.16
C MET A 1 10.67 0.91 -5.37
N VAL A 2 10.16 0.47 -6.53
CA VAL A 2 10.25 1.24 -7.77
C VAL A 2 8.89 1.86 -8.06
N THR A 3 8.85 3.18 -8.27
CA THR A 3 7.62 3.91 -8.65
C THR A 3 7.85 4.79 -9.86
N ASP A 4 6.78 5.27 -10.48
CA ASP A 4 6.90 6.40 -11.39
C ASP A 4 7.07 7.73 -10.62
N GLN A 5 7.27 8.82 -11.37
CA GLN A 5 7.42 10.18 -10.85
C GLN A 5 6.07 10.88 -10.61
N GLY A 6 4.98 10.13 -10.46
CA GLY A 6 3.66 10.68 -10.15
C GLY A 6 3.66 11.44 -8.82
N ALA A 7 2.91 12.54 -8.75
CA ALA A 7 2.91 13.43 -7.58
C ALA A 7 2.59 12.71 -6.25
N ALA A 8 1.75 11.66 -6.28
CA ALA A 8 1.45 10.84 -5.13
C ALA A 8 2.70 10.16 -4.53
N PHE A 9 3.60 9.67 -5.39
CA PHE A 9 4.85 8.99 -5.01
C PHE A 9 5.98 9.96 -4.66
N LEU A 10 5.83 11.24 -5.01
CA LEU A 10 6.72 12.31 -4.55
C LEU A 10 6.33 12.89 -3.19
N SER A 11 5.12 12.59 -2.72
CA SER A 11 4.62 13.15 -1.46
C SER A 11 5.49 12.76 -0.25
N LEU A 12 5.60 13.68 0.72
CA LEU A 12 6.32 13.43 1.96
C LEU A 12 5.75 12.23 2.73
N ARG A 13 4.43 12.06 2.70
CA ARG A 13 3.74 10.92 3.34
C ARG A 13 4.23 9.59 2.77
N PHE A 14 4.37 9.52 1.44
CA PHE A 14 4.84 8.32 0.77
C PHE A 14 6.31 8.03 1.10
N ARG A 15 7.19 9.02 0.90
CA ARG A 15 8.63 8.88 1.21
C ARG A 15 8.88 8.50 2.66
N ARG A 16 8.14 9.11 3.60
CA ARG A 16 8.27 8.79 5.02
C ARG A 16 7.88 7.36 5.34
N ALA A 17 6.82 6.84 4.71
CA ALA A 17 6.41 5.45 4.91
C ALA A 17 7.49 4.46 4.40
N ILE A 18 8.15 4.77 3.29
CA ILE A 18 9.26 3.95 2.76
C ILE A 18 10.44 3.92 3.73
N ILE A 19 10.84 5.10 4.22
CA ILE A 19 11.91 5.22 5.21
C ILE A 19 11.54 4.47 6.50
N ASP A 20 10.32 4.65 6.99
CA ASP A 20 9.85 3.97 8.21
C ASP A 20 9.73 2.43 8.03
N LEU A 21 9.68 1.94 6.77
CA LEU A 21 9.77 0.52 6.41
C LEU A 21 11.22 0.04 6.24
N GLU A 22 12.21 0.92 6.35
CA GLU A 22 13.62 0.63 6.04
C GLU A 22 13.80 0.10 4.61
N ALA A 23 13.00 0.63 3.68
CA ALA A 23 13.08 0.28 2.27
C ALA A 23 13.66 1.44 1.45
N ASP A 24 14.20 1.13 0.28
CA ASP A 24 14.66 2.14 -0.66
C ASP A 24 13.55 2.57 -1.63
N ALA A 25 13.62 3.82 -2.09
CA ALA A 25 12.73 4.35 -3.12
C ALA A 25 13.54 4.65 -4.38
N GLU A 26 13.19 4.02 -5.48
CA GLU A 26 13.77 4.28 -6.80
C GLU A 26 12.69 4.80 -7.72
N ALA A 27 12.98 5.88 -8.43
CA ALA A 27 12.13 6.39 -9.49
C ALA A 27 13.00 6.65 -10.72
N PRO A 28 12.56 6.23 -11.91
CA PRO A 28 13.34 6.46 -13.12
C PRO A 28 13.49 7.96 -13.41
N PRO A 29 14.52 8.37 -14.16
CA PRO A 29 14.63 9.73 -14.66
C PRO A 29 13.31 10.17 -15.31
N ALA A 30 12.87 11.40 -15.01
CA ALA A 30 11.65 11.94 -15.59
C ALA A 30 11.75 11.92 -17.13
N GLY A 31 10.68 11.46 -17.81
CA GLY A 31 10.61 11.47 -19.27
C GLY A 31 11.00 10.18 -20.00
N LEU A 32 11.04 9.02 -19.33
CA LEU A 32 11.23 7.71 -19.98
C LEU A 32 9.94 6.85 -19.97
N PRO A 33 8.99 7.06 -20.90
CA PRO A 33 7.74 6.29 -20.99
C PRO A 33 7.95 4.78 -21.17
N ALA A 34 9.06 4.38 -21.79
CA ALA A 34 9.38 2.98 -22.07
C ALA A 34 9.37 2.08 -20.83
N LEU A 35 9.64 2.65 -19.64
CA LEU A 35 9.66 1.91 -18.38
C LEU A 35 8.25 1.58 -17.83
N ARG A 36 7.19 2.19 -18.37
CA ARG A 36 5.79 1.94 -17.96
C ARG A 36 5.09 0.88 -18.80
N GLY A 37 5.66 0.48 -19.94
CA GLY A 37 5.00 -0.40 -20.91
C GLY A 37 4.61 -1.78 -20.34
N ARG A 38 5.27 -2.25 -19.27
CA ARG A 38 4.90 -3.50 -18.58
C ARG A 38 3.58 -3.37 -17.82
N ILE A 39 3.39 -2.27 -17.10
CA ILE A 39 2.17 -2.01 -16.30
C ILE A 39 0.99 -1.75 -17.24
N GLU A 40 1.20 -0.97 -18.31
CA GLU A 40 0.17 -0.72 -19.33
C GLU A 40 -0.27 -2.02 -20.02
N ARG A 41 0.68 -2.88 -20.37
CA ARG A 41 0.37 -4.21 -20.93
C ARG A 41 -0.41 -5.07 -19.95
N PHE A 42 -0.08 -5.03 -18.66
CA PHE A 42 -0.82 -5.75 -17.63
C PHE A 42 -2.27 -5.28 -17.57
N PHE A 43 -2.51 -3.96 -17.47
CA PHE A 43 -3.87 -3.43 -17.42
C PHE A 43 -4.68 -3.74 -18.69
N ARG A 44 -4.03 -3.67 -19.87
CA ARG A 44 -4.66 -4.11 -21.11
C ARG A 44 -5.05 -5.59 -21.07
N THR A 45 -4.17 -6.45 -20.55
CA THR A 45 -4.44 -7.88 -20.39
C THR A 45 -5.61 -8.14 -19.42
N ALA A 46 -5.67 -7.39 -18.31
CA ALA A 46 -6.80 -7.46 -17.39
C ALA A 46 -8.11 -7.02 -18.06
N GLY A 47 -8.07 -5.93 -18.84
CA GLY A 47 -9.22 -5.45 -19.60
C GLY A 47 -9.74 -6.47 -20.62
N THR A 48 -8.83 -7.13 -21.34
CA THR A 48 -9.19 -8.10 -22.39
C THR A 48 -9.53 -9.49 -21.86
N GLN A 49 -8.94 -9.93 -20.74
CA GLN A 49 -9.18 -11.29 -20.23
C GLN A 49 -10.20 -11.33 -19.08
N ALA A 50 -10.14 -10.39 -18.14
CA ALA A 50 -10.99 -10.39 -16.96
C ALA A 50 -12.29 -9.65 -17.22
N LEU A 51 -12.18 -8.47 -17.84
CA LEU A 51 -13.30 -7.57 -17.97
C LEU A 51 -14.10 -7.87 -19.24
N CYS A 52 -13.47 -8.40 -20.30
CA CYS A 52 -13.98 -9.15 -21.48
C CYS A 52 -15.53 -9.34 -21.58
N PRO A 53 -16.15 -10.01 -20.59
CA PRO A 53 -17.58 -10.36 -20.64
C PRO A 53 -18.57 -9.28 -20.17
N PHE A 54 -18.12 -8.23 -19.44
CA PHE A 54 -19.01 -7.30 -18.72
C PHE A 54 -19.30 -5.99 -19.47
N THR A 55 -20.52 -5.46 -19.38
CA THR A 55 -20.88 -4.13 -19.93
C THR A 55 -20.59 -2.98 -18.96
N GLY A 56 -20.51 -1.74 -19.46
CA GLY A 56 -20.24 -0.54 -18.66
C GLY A 56 -18.76 -0.15 -18.62
N ARG A 57 -17.94 -0.61 -19.57
CA ARG A 57 -16.51 -0.29 -19.60
C ARG A 57 -16.22 1.07 -20.21
N THR A 58 -15.19 1.72 -19.69
CA THR A 58 -14.52 2.81 -20.39
C THR A 58 -13.62 2.20 -21.47
N PHE A 59 -13.95 2.47 -22.74
CA PHE A 59 -13.17 2.00 -23.87
C PHE A 59 -11.83 2.73 -23.96
N GLU A 60 -10.83 2.07 -24.57
CA GLU A 60 -9.46 2.59 -24.72
C GLU A 60 -9.39 3.87 -25.59
N SER A 61 -10.44 4.21 -26.33
CA SER A 61 -10.53 5.46 -27.10
C SER A 61 -11.97 5.98 -27.25
N ILE A 62 -12.10 7.28 -27.53
CA ILE A 62 -13.39 7.94 -27.84
C ILE A 62 -14.01 7.34 -29.11
N ALA A 63 -13.20 6.93 -30.09
CA ALA A 63 -13.68 6.28 -31.31
C ALA A 63 -14.26 4.87 -31.05
N ALA A 64 -13.70 4.14 -30.08
CA ALA A 64 -14.26 2.86 -29.63
C ALA A 64 -15.49 3.03 -28.72
N LYS A 65 -15.68 4.23 -28.14
CA LYS A 65 -16.81 4.57 -27.28
C LYS A 65 -18.09 4.89 -28.09
N GLY A 66 -18.00 5.59 -29.22
CA GLY A 66 -19.20 6.01 -29.98
C GLY A 66 -20.25 6.70 -29.09
N ASP A 67 -21.53 6.37 -29.28
CA ASP A 67 -22.67 6.85 -28.45
C ASP A 67 -22.90 6.01 -27.16
N TYR A 68 -21.89 5.24 -26.73
CA TYR A 68 -22.03 4.37 -25.57
C TYR A 68 -22.00 5.16 -24.26
N ASP A 69 -23.10 5.11 -23.52
CA ASP A 69 -23.15 5.54 -22.11
C ASP A 69 -22.75 4.39 -21.17
N PRO A 70 -21.52 4.42 -20.60
CA PRO A 70 -21.05 3.39 -19.70
C PRO A 70 -21.75 3.42 -18.34
N VAL A 71 -22.27 4.57 -17.90
CA VAL A 71 -22.93 4.73 -16.60
C VAL A 71 -24.32 4.10 -16.62
N ALA A 72 -25.07 4.28 -17.71
CA ALA A 72 -26.38 3.66 -17.89
C ALA A 72 -26.33 2.12 -18.08
N ARG A 73 -25.14 1.55 -18.37
CA ARG A 73 -24.96 0.13 -18.71
C ARG A 73 -24.01 -0.62 -17.78
N VAL A 74 -23.76 -0.07 -16.58
CA VAL A 74 -22.96 -0.75 -15.54
C VAL A 74 -23.62 -2.08 -15.19
N SER A 75 -22.88 -3.17 -15.39
CA SER A 75 -23.34 -4.54 -15.12
C SER A 75 -22.78 -5.15 -13.84
N LEU A 76 -21.86 -4.44 -13.17
CA LEU A 76 -21.16 -4.93 -11.98
C LEU A 76 -21.23 -3.91 -10.85
N THR A 77 -21.52 -4.39 -9.67
CA THR A 77 -21.23 -3.70 -8.42
C THR A 77 -19.72 -3.71 -8.15
N LEU A 78 -19.26 -2.82 -7.25
CA LEU A 78 -17.85 -2.77 -6.84
C LEU A 78 -17.37 -4.11 -6.26
N LEU A 79 -18.21 -4.79 -5.47
CA LEU A 79 -17.86 -6.08 -4.85
C LEU A 79 -17.68 -7.18 -5.90
N GLU A 80 -18.59 -7.25 -6.88
CA GLU A 80 -18.48 -8.24 -7.96
C GLU A 80 -17.26 -7.97 -8.84
N LEU A 81 -16.92 -6.70 -9.10
CA LEU A 81 -15.70 -6.34 -9.80
C LEU A 81 -14.45 -6.80 -9.02
N CYS A 82 -14.42 -6.59 -7.71
CA CYS A 82 -13.35 -7.08 -6.84
C CYS A 82 -13.21 -8.61 -6.92
N ASP A 83 -14.32 -9.34 -6.91
CA ASP A 83 -14.32 -10.81 -7.01
C ASP A 83 -13.83 -11.30 -8.37
N VAL A 84 -14.30 -10.70 -9.46
CA VAL A 84 -13.86 -11.00 -10.83
C VAL A 84 -12.36 -10.78 -10.98
N ILE A 85 -11.86 -9.62 -10.54
CA ILE A 85 -10.43 -9.30 -10.62
C ILE A 85 -9.63 -10.27 -9.75
N THR A 86 -10.09 -10.56 -8.53
CA THR A 86 -9.39 -11.48 -7.62
C THR A 86 -9.28 -12.88 -8.24
N ARG A 87 -10.39 -13.42 -8.74
CA ARG A 87 -10.41 -14.73 -9.43
C ARG A 87 -9.50 -14.73 -10.66
N TRP A 88 -9.60 -13.71 -11.50
CA TRP A 88 -8.74 -13.62 -12.68
C TRP A 88 -7.26 -13.54 -12.32
N VAL A 89 -6.88 -12.71 -11.35
CA VAL A 89 -5.48 -12.58 -10.91
C VAL A 89 -4.96 -13.91 -10.37
N LEU A 90 -5.69 -14.54 -9.45
CA LEU A 90 -5.21 -15.73 -8.74
C LEU A 90 -5.27 -17.00 -9.60
N ASP A 91 -6.38 -17.23 -10.28
CA ASP A 91 -6.65 -18.51 -10.92
C ASP A 91 -6.17 -18.53 -12.37
N ILE A 92 -6.23 -17.39 -13.08
CA ILE A 92 -5.91 -17.31 -14.51
C ILE A 92 -4.53 -16.70 -14.74
N TYR A 93 -4.33 -15.43 -14.37
CA TYR A 93 -3.12 -14.68 -14.74
C TYR A 93 -1.85 -15.33 -14.19
N HIS A 94 -1.82 -15.67 -12.90
CA HIS A 94 -0.64 -16.27 -12.27
C HIS A 94 -0.36 -17.71 -12.72
N ASN A 95 -1.35 -18.39 -13.31
CA ASN A 95 -1.23 -19.77 -13.80
C ASN A 95 -1.10 -19.89 -15.33
N THR A 96 -1.13 -18.77 -16.06
CA THR A 96 -0.98 -18.76 -17.52
C THR A 96 0.49 -18.55 -17.92
N PRO A 97 1.03 -19.30 -18.90
CA PRO A 97 2.37 -19.09 -19.43
C PRO A 97 2.60 -17.64 -19.90
N HIS A 98 3.72 -17.04 -19.47
CA HIS A 98 4.01 -15.65 -19.79
C HIS A 98 5.24 -15.55 -20.71
N ALA A 99 5.09 -14.88 -21.87
CA ALA A 99 6.18 -14.73 -22.85
C ALA A 99 7.43 -14.05 -22.25
N GLY A 100 7.23 -13.04 -21.40
CA GLY A 100 8.32 -12.37 -20.67
C GLY A 100 9.02 -13.24 -19.61
N LEU A 101 8.50 -14.44 -19.33
CA LEU A 101 9.08 -15.44 -18.43
C LEU A 101 9.49 -16.70 -19.20
N LYS A 102 9.73 -16.60 -20.52
CA LYS A 102 10.11 -17.72 -21.39
C LYS A 102 9.13 -18.91 -21.32
N GLY A 103 7.83 -18.62 -21.17
CA GLY A 103 6.78 -19.65 -21.09
C GLY A 103 6.52 -20.19 -19.68
N GLU A 104 7.27 -19.76 -18.66
CA GLU A 104 6.95 -20.06 -17.27
C GLU A 104 5.72 -19.26 -16.81
N THR A 105 4.93 -19.82 -15.89
CA THR A 105 3.82 -19.09 -15.26
C THR A 105 4.36 -18.18 -14.16
N PRO A 106 3.74 -17.01 -13.89
CA PRO A 106 4.16 -16.14 -12.80
C PRO A 106 4.22 -16.86 -11.43
N ALA A 107 3.27 -17.76 -11.15
CA ALA A 107 3.25 -18.54 -9.91
C ALA A 107 4.47 -19.48 -9.78
N ASN A 108 4.87 -20.16 -10.86
CA ASN A 108 6.02 -21.05 -10.84
C ASN A 108 7.33 -20.28 -10.75
N CYS A 109 7.44 -19.17 -11.51
CA CYS A 109 8.57 -18.27 -11.43
C CYS A 109 8.75 -17.73 -9.99
N TRP A 110 7.66 -17.30 -9.36
CA TRP A 110 7.66 -16.89 -7.96
C TRP A 110 8.16 -18.02 -7.04
N LYS A 111 7.55 -19.20 -7.08
CA LYS A 111 7.97 -20.35 -6.25
C LYS A 111 9.45 -20.69 -6.40
N ARG A 112 9.95 -20.70 -7.64
CA ARG A 112 11.35 -20.98 -7.96
C ARG A 112 12.29 -19.93 -7.39
N LEU A 113 11.98 -18.65 -7.57
CA LEU A 113 12.80 -17.54 -7.07
C LEU A 113 12.75 -17.42 -5.55
N VAL A 114 11.59 -17.64 -4.93
CA VAL A 114 11.45 -17.69 -3.47
C VAL A 114 12.30 -18.82 -2.89
N LYS A 115 12.34 -19.98 -3.52
CA LYS A 115 13.20 -21.09 -3.08
C LYS A 115 14.69 -20.75 -3.21
N ALA A 116 15.08 -19.99 -4.22
CA ALA A 116 16.47 -19.64 -4.48
C ALA A 116 16.99 -18.45 -3.63
N TYR A 117 16.14 -17.45 -3.39
CA TYR A 117 16.55 -16.17 -2.79
C TYR A 117 15.82 -15.82 -1.49
N GLY A 118 14.81 -16.58 -1.11
CA GLY A 118 13.93 -16.25 0.01
C GLY A 118 12.98 -15.09 -0.30
N VAL A 119 12.25 -14.66 0.73
CA VAL A 119 11.34 -13.50 0.69
C VAL A 119 11.50 -12.72 1.98
N ILE A 120 11.47 -11.39 1.88
CA ILE A 120 11.36 -10.52 3.04
C ILE A 120 9.93 -10.63 3.57
N PRO A 121 9.71 -11.14 4.79
CA PRO A 121 8.37 -11.31 5.33
C PRO A 121 7.67 -9.96 5.46
N ALA A 122 6.34 -9.97 5.32
CA ALA A 122 5.57 -8.76 5.55
C ALA A 122 5.79 -8.25 6.99
N PRO A 123 5.86 -6.93 7.21
CA PRO A 123 6.00 -6.37 8.55
C PRO A 123 4.84 -6.83 9.43
N ASP A 124 5.11 -7.08 10.72
CA ASP A 124 4.09 -7.50 11.68
C ASP A 124 3.01 -6.42 11.91
N ARG A 125 1.95 -6.76 12.64
CA ARG A 125 0.81 -5.86 12.89
C ARG A 125 1.23 -4.58 13.64
N HIS A 126 2.18 -4.64 14.55
CA HIS A 126 2.67 -3.47 15.29
C HIS A 126 3.50 -2.57 14.39
N ARG A 127 4.43 -3.13 13.60
CA ARG A 127 5.22 -2.35 12.64
C ARG A 127 4.32 -1.71 11.58
N ARG A 128 3.34 -2.45 11.01
CA ARG A 128 2.36 -1.88 10.08
C ARG A 128 1.57 -0.71 10.70
N ARG A 129 1.14 -0.84 11.95
CA ARG A 129 0.44 0.23 12.68
C ARG A 129 1.33 1.45 12.88
N ALA A 130 2.58 1.25 13.27
CA ALA A 130 3.54 2.33 13.49
C ALA A 130 3.84 3.11 12.20
N VAL A 131 3.95 2.42 11.07
CA VAL A 131 4.20 3.05 9.76
C VAL A 131 2.94 3.70 9.18
N PHE A 132 1.88 2.91 8.99
CA PHE A 132 0.72 3.27 8.18
C PHE A 132 -0.48 3.78 8.99
N GLY A 133 -0.45 3.66 10.31
CA GLY A 133 -1.55 4.06 11.17
C GLY A 133 -1.88 5.54 11.05
N VAL A 134 -3.15 5.87 11.30
CA VAL A 134 -3.66 7.24 11.38
C VAL A 134 -2.91 7.96 12.48
N LYS A 135 -2.33 9.11 12.14
CA LYS A 135 -1.52 9.92 13.07
C LYS A 135 -2.42 10.77 13.96
N ALA A 136 -2.06 10.85 15.23
CA ALA A 136 -2.70 11.76 16.16
C ALA A 136 -1.72 12.20 17.25
N ASN A 137 -1.68 13.49 17.55
CA ASN A 137 -0.95 13.99 18.72
C ASN A 137 -1.86 13.91 19.94
N ARG A 138 -1.41 13.23 21.00
CA ARG A 138 -2.19 13.03 22.23
C ARG A 138 -1.34 13.22 23.47
N CYS A 139 -1.93 13.84 24.48
CA CYS A 139 -1.29 14.00 25.77
C CYS A 139 -1.23 12.65 26.50
N LEU A 140 -0.05 12.35 27.06
CA LEU A 140 0.17 11.21 27.93
C LEU A 140 -0.22 11.58 29.36
N THR A 141 -1.24 10.90 29.88
CA THR A 141 -1.81 11.13 31.22
C THR A 141 -1.57 9.92 32.14
N PRO A 142 -1.90 9.97 33.44
CA PRO A 142 -1.89 8.78 34.30
C PRO A 142 -2.74 7.61 33.78
N LYS A 143 -3.84 7.92 33.06
CA LYS A 143 -4.71 6.91 32.42
C LYS A 143 -4.16 6.44 31.06
N GLY A 144 -2.96 6.87 30.68
CA GLY A 144 -2.36 6.63 29.37
C GLY A 144 -2.77 7.65 28.33
N VAL A 145 -2.85 7.22 27.06
CA VAL A 145 -3.23 8.05 25.92
C VAL A 145 -4.67 7.77 25.52
N ARG A 146 -5.46 8.81 25.24
CA ARG A 146 -6.85 8.67 24.78
C ARG A 146 -6.97 8.86 23.26
N MET A 147 -7.57 7.90 22.55
CA MET A 147 -7.84 8.01 21.12
C MET A 147 -9.18 7.36 20.76
N LEU A 148 -10.03 8.08 20.02
CA LEU A 148 -11.40 7.66 19.69
C LEU A 148 -12.22 7.23 20.92
N GLY A 149 -12.06 7.93 22.04
CA GLY A 149 -12.73 7.62 23.32
C GLY A 149 -12.10 6.47 24.12
N LEU A 150 -11.18 5.70 23.54
CA LEU A 150 -10.51 4.58 24.20
C LEU A 150 -9.20 5.02 24.87
N HIS A 151 -8.92 4.45 26.04
CA HIS A 151 -7.68 4.67 26.77
C HIS A 151 -6.69 3.53 26.50
N TYR A 152 -5.48 3.89 26.10
CA TYR A 152 -4.39 2.97 25.85
C TYR A 152 -3.29 3.21 26.86
N ASN A 153 -2.88 2.15 27.54
CA ASN A 153 -1.86 2.22 28.56
C ASN A 153 -0.93 1.01 28.50
N SER A 154 0.32 1.21 28.88
CA SER A 154 1.30 0.13 29.04
C SER A 154 2.29 0.49 30.14
N ARG A 155 3.02 -0.50 30.64
CA ARG A 155 4.05 -0.29 31.67
C ARG A 155 5.13 0.66 31.16
N GLU A 156 5.59 0.44 29.93
CA GLU A 156 6.63 1.23 29.25
C GLU A 156 6.19 2.68 29.07
N LEU A 157 4.91 2.89 28.72
CA LEU A 157 4.34 4.23 28.55
C LEU A 157 4.30 4.99 29.89
N GLN A 158 3.95 4.31 30.99
CA GLN A 158 3.97 4.93 32.33
C GLN A 158 5.40 5.16 32.85
N GLU A 159 6.35 4.28 32.55
CA GLU A 159 7.77 4.49 32.84
C GLU A 159 8.35 5.67 32.06
N PHE A 160 7.91 5.87 30.82
CA PHE A 160 8.26 7.04 30.03
C PHE A 160 7.65 8.32 30.62
N ARG A 161 6.37 8.29 31.02
CA ARG A 161 5.70 9.40 31.71
C ARG A 161 6.42 9.79 33.00
N ARG A 162 6.77 8.82 33.85
CA ARG A 162 7.48 9.08 35.11
C ARG A 162 8.79 9.84 34.93
N ARG A 163 9.47 9.62 33.80
CA ARG A 163 10.74 10.29 33.48
C ARG A 163 10.57 11.67 32.85
N ASN A 164 9.50 11.89 32.09
CA ASN A 164 9.33 13.09 31.25
C ASN A 164 8.16 13.99 31.67
N GLY A 165 7.34 13.56 32.64
CA GLY A 165 6.09 14.21 32.98
C GLY A 165 4.98 13.97 31.96
N ASP A 166 3.98 14.83 32.00
CA ASP A 166 2.86 14.82 31.06
C ASP A 166 3.30 15.49 29.75
N VAL A 167 3.46 14.68 28.71
CA VAL A 167 3.97 15.13 27.40
C VAL A 167 3.02 14.75 26.27
N THR A 168 3.02 15.54 25.21
CA THR A 168 2.28 15.21 23.99
C THR A 168 3.11 14.27 23.12
N LEU A 169 2.52 13.15 22.72
CA LEU A 169 3.14 12.13 21.88
C LEU A 169 2.37 11.98 20.57
N GLU A 170 3.09 11.77 19.47
CA GLU A 170 2.49 11.25 18.25
C GLU A 170 2.18 9.76 18.47
N VAL A 171 0.91 9.40 18.31
CA VAL A 171 0.44 8.02 18.32
C VAL A 171 -0.17 7.62 16.99
N ARG A 172 -0.14 6.33 16.69
CA ARG A 172 -0.63 5.72 15.46
C ARG A 172 -1.67 4.67 15.76
N LEU A 173 -2.80 4.75 15.05
CA LEU A 173 -3.91 3.80 15.18
C LEU A 173 -4.19 3.12 13.85
N ASN A 174 -4.42 1.81 13.88
CA ASN A 174 -4.92 1.09 12.72
C ASN A 174 -6.45 1.20 12.72
N HIS A 175 -7.06 1.74 11.67
CA HIS A 175 -8.52 1.87 11.59
C HIS A 175 -9.24 0.51 11.52
N MET A 176 -8.54 -0.56 11.11
CA MET A 176 -9.06 -1.93 11.10
C MET A 176 -8.80 -2.68 12.43
N ASP A 177 -8.06 -2.08 13.37
CA ASP A 177 -7.72 -2.69 14.65
C ASP A 177 -7.52 -1.62 15.72
N LEU A 178 -8.57 -1.36 16.48
CA LEU A 178 -8.60 -0.40 17.58
C LEU A 178 -8.06 -0.98 18.89
N GLY A 179 -7.59 -2.23 18.93
CA GLY A 179 -7.13 -2.85 20.18
C GLY A 179 -5.82 -2.28 20.70
N HIS A 180 -5.02 -1.64 19.84
CA HIS A 180 -3.71 -1.10 20.21
C HIS A 180 -3.41 0.23 19.50
N VAL A 181 -2.56 1.02 20.13
CA VAL A 181 -1.88 2.18 19.51
C VAL A 181 -0.39 1.90 19.41
N GLY A 182 0.26 2.44 18.38
CA GLY A 182 1.70 2.40 18.20
C GLY A 182 2.30 3.79 18.33
N SER A 183 3.60 3.85 18.59
CA SER A 183 4.41 5.05 18.38
C SER A 183 5.04 5.02 16.98
N PRO A 184 5.32 6.17 16.35
CA PRO A 184 6.10 6.19 15.11
C PRO A 184 7.49 5.56 15.32
N PRO A 185 8.08 4.92 14.28
CA PRO A 185 9.44 4.40 14.35
C PRO A 185 10.46 5.52 14.62
N LYS A 186 11.43 5.27 15.51
CA LYS A 186 12.51 6.21 15.81
C LYS A 186 13.59 6.17 14.71
N HIS A 187 13.28 6.70 13.54
CA HIS A 187 14.33 6.96 12.53
C HIS A 187 15.00 8.28 12.86
N GLY A 188 16.34 8.25 12.96
CA GLY A 188 17.19 9.37 13.38
C GLY A 188 16.80 10.70 12.73
N LEU A 189 16.04 11.50 13.47
CA LEU A 189 16.17 12.94 13.39
C LEU A 189 17.52 13.21 14.06
N ASN A 190 18.54 13.46 13.25
CA ASN A 190 19.71 14.18 13.74
C ASN A 190 19.20 15.35 14.55
N LYS A 191 19.73 15.48 15.77
CA LYS A 191 19.62 16.68 16.57
C LYS A 191 20.14 17.84 15.72
N THR A 192 19.26 18.57 15.06
CA THR A 192 19.39 20.02 14.95
C THR A 192 19.00 20.51 16.35
N GLY A 193 19.91 20.73 17.30
CA GLY A 193 21.00 21.70 17.18
C GLY A 193 20.33 23.05 17.04
N SER A 194 19.74 23.62 18.10
CA SER A 194 20.42 24.62 18.95
C SER A 194 21.33 25.52 18.13
N GLU A 195 20.74 26.54 17.54
CA GLU A 195 21.18 27.94 17.54
C GLU A 195 19.96 28.84 17.30
#